data_AF-A0ABD6A359-F1
#
_entry.id   AF-A0ABD6A359-F1
#
_cell.length_a   1.000
_cell.length_b   1.000
_cell.length_c   1.000
_cell.angle_alpha   90.00
_cell.angle_beta   90.00
_cell.angle_gamma   90.00
#
_symmetry.space_group_name_H-M   'P 1'
#
loop_
_entity.id
_entity.type
_entity.pdbx_description
1 polymer ?
#
loop_
_entity_poly.entity_id
_entity_poly.type
_entity_poly.pdbx_seq_one_letter_code
_entity_poly.pdbx_strand_id
1 'polypeptide(L)'
;MPSRRPLVISLVVGVVHAAGLLAVALHLGYAVGPTEYSLLGAGWRYGGLVVVATLPVWLALRYRLAAPLVVLVVTTGYVLGMELTPPGPTFRDVAELERLAEPTGITVVEDGLYIVRYMVNASVWTVGFLFLGLVEYVVRSTWHVLPAVGRTVPELPIPASRRRAAAVATTGGVLHAAAMVWFAARLGVTVSGGWEWALYLFGAAGMWVLAAVPLYLLVRHRLVAPATLLTLFVLLDARAEFTASVEGPHALYFGGWFLYLGILLVAGGVEYSLRRVEIYRRFESRL
;
A
#
# COMPACT_ATOMS: atom_id res chain seq x y z
N MET A 1 -31.53 10.07 5.11
CA MET A 1 -30.12 10.45 4.89
C MET A 1 -29.20 9.38 5.47
N PRO A 2 -28.11 8.96 4.79
CA PRO A 2 -27.16 8.04 5.40
C PRO A 2 -26.53 8.69 6.64
N SER A 3 -26.44 7.94 7.75
CA SER A 3 -25.87 8.47 9.00
C SER A 3 -24.43 8.93 8.77
N ARG A 4 -24.10 10.17 9.14
CA ARG A 4 -22.73 10.69 9.11
C ARG A 4 -21.84 10.09 10.21
N ARG A 5 -22.44 9.40 11.17
CA ARG A 5 -21.78 8.83 12.36
C ARG A 5 -20.53 7.97 12.05
N PRO A 6 -20.52 7.03 11.09
CA PRO A 6 -19.32 6.25 10.78
C PRO A 6 -18.17 7.13 10.29
N LEU A 7 -18.45 8.16 9.49
CA LEU A 7 -17.42 9.09 8.99
C LEU A 7 -16.82 9.90 10.14
N VAL A 8 -17.67 10.46 11.01
CA VAL A 8 -17.22 11.24 12.17
C VAL A 8 -16.37 10.39 13.12
N ILE A 9 -16.83 9.18 13.46
CA ILE A 9 -16.06 8.25 14.31
C ILE A 9 -14.71 7.93 13.68
N SER A 10 -14.70 7.61 12.38
CA SER A 10 -13.46 7.25 11.68
C SER A 10 -12.46 8.39 11.66
N LEU A 11 -12.94 9.63 11.43
CA LEU A 11 -12.10 10.82 11.47
C LEU A 11 -11.52 11.06 12.87
N VAL A 12 -12.35 10.95 13.91
CA VAL A 12 -11.88 11.06 15.30
C VAL A 12 -10.81 10.02 15.61
N VAL A 13 -11.02 8.75 15.21
CA VAL A 13 -10.02 7.69 15.37
C VAL A 13 -8.73 8.02 14.60
N GLY A 14 -8.84 8.54 13.38
CA GLY A 14 -7.68 8.98 12.60
C GLY A 14 -6.89 10.10 13.27
N VAL A 15 -7.58 11.09 13.86
CA VAL A 15 -6.94 12.17 14.62
C VAL A 15 -6.25 11.63 15.88
N VAL A 16 -6.91 10.75 16.62
CA VAL A 16 -6.33 10.12 17.83
C VAL A 16 -5.11 9.28 17.46
N HIS A 17 -5.18 8.50 16.38
CA HIS A 17 -4.06 7.72 15.86
C HIS A 17 -2.86 8.60 15.48
N ALA A 18 -3.09 9.65 14.69
CA ALA A 18 -2.05 10.58 14.28
C ALA A 18 -1.42 11.28 15.48
N ALA A 19 -2.24 11.77 16.42
CA ALA A 19 -1.77 12.44 17.63
C ALA A 19 -0.96 11.50 18.54
N GLY A 20 -1.38 10.24 18.68
CA GLY A 20 -0.65 9.23 19.46
C GLY A 20 0.72 8.93 18.88
N LEU A 21 0.83 8.74 17.56
CA LEU A 21 2.13 8.52 16.90
C LEU A 21 3.03 9.75 17.02
N LEU A 22 2.49 10.95 16.82
CA LEU A 22 3.24 12.19 16.99
C LEU A 22 3.73 12.38 18.42
N ALA A 23 2.89 12.10 19.41
CA ALA A 23 3.26 12.21 20.82
C ALA A 23 4.43 11.28 21.16
N VAL A 24 4.37 10.02 20.72
CA VAL A 24 5.48 9.06 20.91
C VAL A 24 6.74 9.54 20.19
N ALA A 25 6.63 9.95 18.93
CA ALA A 25 7.78 10.40 18.15
C ALA A 25 8.45 11.65 18.75
N LEU A 26 7.65 12.63 19.23
CA LEU A 26 8.16 13.82 19.90
C LEU A 26 8.77 13.48 21.27
N HIS A 27 8.16 12.56 22.02
CA HIS A 27 8.70 12.10 23.30
C HIS A 27 10.07 11.43 23.14
N LEU A 28 10.27 10.71 22.04
CA LEU A 28 11.55 10.10 21.67
C LEU A 28 12.56 11.10 21.05
N GLY A 29 12.19 12.38 20.93
CA GLY A 29 13.06 13.43 20.44
C GLY A 29 13.20 13.52 18.92
N TYR A 30 12.31 12.89 18.14
CA TYR A 30 12.36 13.00 16.69
C TYR A 30 11.94 14.37 16.18
N ALA A 31 12.66 14.87 15.16
CA ALA A 31 12.35 16.09 14.45
C ALA A 31 11.13 15.91 13.51
N VAL A 32 9.96 15.75 14.11
CA VAL A 32 8.67 15.59 13.42
C VAL A 32 7.69 16.73 13.71
N GLY A 33 8.18 17.80 14.35
CA GLY A 33 7.42 18.99 14.68
C GLY A 33 6.98 19.79 13.45
N PRO A 34 5.95 20.65 13.56
CA PRO A 34 5.42 21.40 12.42
C PRO A 34 6.43 22.35 11.77
N THR A 35 7.41 22.82 12.55
CA THR A 35 8.50 23.72 12.11
C THR A 35 9.48 23.03 11.16
N GLU A 36 9.51 21.70 11.14
CA GLU A 36 10.41 20.91 10.29
C GLU A 36 9.91 20.82 8.84
N TYR A 37 8.72 21.35 8.55
CA TYR A 37 8.07 21.19 7.25
C TYR A 37 7.55 22.51 6.70
N SER A 38 7.57 22.63 5.37
CA SER A 38 6.76 23.64 4.69
C SER A 38 5.28 23.43 4.98
N LEU A 39 4.45 24.47 4.86
CA LEU A 39 3.01 24.36 5.09
C LEU A 39 2.36 23.22 4.27
N LEU A 40 2.75 23.09 2.99
CA LEU A 40 2.28 22.00 2.12
C LEU A 40 2.79 20.64 2.60
N GLY A 41 4.06 20.55 3.03
CA GLY A 41 4.63 19.32 3.57
C GLY A 41 3.96 18.88 4.87
N ALA A 42 3.66 19.82 5.76
CA ALA A 42 2.93 19.57 7.01
C ALA A 42 1.50 19.09 6.72
N GLY A 43 0.80 19.74 5.79
CA GLY A 43 -0.54 19.33 5.36
C GLY A 43 -0.55 17.91 4.78
N TRP A 44 0.42 17.58 3.93
CA TRP A 44 0.55 16.24 3.37
C TRP A 44 0.86 15.18 4.44
N ARG A 45 1.84 15.43 5.31
CA ARG A 45 2.25 14.45 6.35
C ARG A 45 1.18 14.24 7.41
N TYR A 46 0.72 15.31 8.04
CA TYR A 46 -0.27 15.19 9.12
C TYR A 46 -1.65 14.81 8.58
N GLY A 47 -2.03 15.34 7.42
CA GLY A 47 -3.25 14.91 6.73
C GLY A 47 -3.19 13.42 6.35
N GLY A 48 -2.06 12.98 5.77
CA GLY A 48 -1.81 11.58 5.45
C GLY A 48 -1.91 10.65 6.67
N LEU A 49 -1.36 11.07 7.82
CA LEU A 49 -1.47 10.34 9.09
C LEU A 49 -2.89 10.22 9.64
N VAL A 50 -3.72 11.24 9.45
CA VAL A 50 -5.13 11.15 9.82
C VAL A 50 -5.84 10.19 8.86
N VAL A 51 -5.58 10.31 7.55
CA VAL A 51 -6.25 9.52 6.51
C VAL A 51 -5.90 8.03 6.59
N VAL A 52 -4.63 7.68 6.86
CA VAL A 52 -4.14 6.30 6.88
C VAL A 52 -4.88 5.43 7.90
N ALA A 53 -5.36 6.02 9.01
CA ALA A 53 -6.21 5.34 9.98
C ALA A 53 -7.72 5.59 9.75
N THR A 54 -8.10 6.80 9.32
CA THR A 54 -9.50 7.12 9.02
C THR A 54 -10.09 6.17 7.96
N LEU A 55 -9.33 5.91 6.90
CA LEU A 55 -9.81 5.10 5.78
C LEU A 55 -10.14 3.65 6.19
N PRO A 56 -9.23 2.86 6.80
CA PRO A 56 -9.54 1.51 7.27
C PRO A 56 -10.72 1.44 8.24
N VAL A 57 -10.77 2.38 9.20
CA VAL A 57 -11.86 2.44 10.20
C VAL A 57 -13.19 2.75 9.51
N TRP A 58 -13.19 3.66 8.54
CA TRP A 58 -14.38 3.97 7.77
C TRP A 58 -14.85 2.77 6.95
N LEU A 59 -13.93 2.07 6.28
CA LEU A 59 -14.24 0.86 5.52
C LEU A 59 -14.85 -0.24 6.42
N ALA A 60 -14.29 -0.43 7.62
CA ALA A 60 -14.80 -1.37 8.60
C ALA A 60 -16.19 -0.98 9.13
N LEU A 61 -16.39 0.27 9.55
CA LEU A 61 -17.67 0.71 10.12
C LEU A 61 -18.78 0.81 9.06
N ARG A 62 -18.44 1.26 7.85
CA ARG A 62 -19.41 1.53 6.79
C ARG A 62 -19.76 0.29 5.97
N TYR A 63 -18.74 -0.48 5.60
CA TYR A 63 -18.86 -1.60 4.66
C TYR A 63 -18.55 -2.95 5.30
N ARG A 64 -18.18 -2.98 6.59
CA ARG A 64 -17.74 -4.19 7.31
C ARG A 64 -16.49 -4.83 6.71
N LEU A 65 -15.66 -4.07 6.01
CA LEU A 65 -14.40 -4.56 5.45
C LEU A 65 -13.31 -4.52 6.52
N ALA A 66 -12.90 -5.69 7.00
CA ALA A 66 -12.05 -5.81 8.18
C ALA A 66 -10.56 -5.88 7.86
N ALA A 67 -10.18 -6.38 6.68
CA ALA A 67 -8.78 -6.63 6.34
C ALA A 67 -7.91 -5.37 6.41
N PRO A 68 -8.32 -4.20 5.88
CA PRO A 68 -7.54 -2.96 6.03
C PRO A 68 -7.31 -2.57 7.49
N LEU A 69 -8.34 -2.74 8.35
CA LEU A 69 -8.25 -2.39 9.76
C LEU A 69 -7.32 -3.34 10.51
N VAL A 70 -7.37 -4.64 10.20
CA VAL A 70 -6.47 -5.63 10.79
C VAL A 70 -5.02 -5.32 10.42
N VAL A 71 -4.73 -5.05 9.14
CA VAL A 71 -3.36 -4.71 8.73
C VAL A 71 -2.91 -3.39 9.35
N LEU A 72 -3.78 -2.37 9.43
CA LEU A 72 -3.48 -1.13 10.17
C LEU A 72 -3.06 -1.44 11.62
N VAL A 73 -3.87 -2.19 12.37
CA VAL A 73 -3.60 -2.51 13.78
C VAL A 73 -2.29 -3.29 13.91
N VAL A 74 -2.05 -4.28 13.06
CA VAL A 74 -0.81 -5.08 13.08
C VAL A 74 0.40 -4.20 12.78
N THR A 75 0.35 -3.38 11.73
CA THR A 75 1.47 -2.51 11.35
C THR A 75 1.74 -1.45 12.40
N THR A 76 0.71 -0.78 12.92
CA THR A 76 0.86 0.23 13.98
C THR A 76 1.36 -0.39 15.28
N GLY A 77 0.84 -1.56 15.66
CA GLY A 77 1.31 -2.30 16.83
C GLY A 77 2.76 -2.74 16.71
N TYR A 78 3.16 -3.23 15.53
CA TYR A 78 4.55 -3.54 15.22
C TYR A 78 5.44 -2.31 15.35
N VAL A 79 5.07 -1.19 14.70
CA VAL A 79 5.84 0.06 14.74
C VAL A 79 6.02 0.57 16.16
N LEU A 80 4.94 0.64 16.94
CA LEU A 80 5.01 1.08 18.33
C LEU A 80 5.80 0.10 19.20
N GLY A 81 5.65 -1.21 18.99
CA GLY A 81 6.42 -2.22 19.71
C GLY A 81 7.92 -2.09 19.43
N MET A 82 8.32 -1.97 18.17
CA MET A 82 9.71 -1.81 17.78
C MET A 82 10.29 -0.47 18.27
N GLU A 83 9.49 0.59 18.39
CA GLU A 83 10.00 1.88 18.85
C GLU A 83 10.06 2.00 20.39
N LEU A 84 9.09 1.41 21.09
CA LEU A 84 9.02 1.46 22.57
C LEU A 84 9.84 0.36 23.24
N THR A 85 10.11 -0.73 22.51
CA THR A 85 10.99 -1.82 22.92
C THR A 85 12.01 -2.09 21.81
N PRO A 86 12.91 -1.13 21.51
CA PRO A 86 13.83 -1.29 20.40
C PRO A 86 14.71 -2.52 20.63
N PRO A 87 14.90 -3.37 19.61
CA PRO A 87 16.02 -4.29 19.64
C PRO A 87 17.29 -3.45 19.83
N GLY A 88 18.27 -3.96 20.57
CA GLY A 88 19.54 -3.24 20.77
C GLY A 88 20.10 -2.77 19.42
N PRO A 89 20.71 -1.58 19.34
CA PRO A 89 21.11 -1.00 18.07
C PRO A 89 22.07 -1.94 17.33
N THR A 90 21.69 -2.29 16.10
CA THR A 90 22.48 -3.08 15.18
C THR A 90 23.27 -2.12 14.29
N PHE A 91 24.58 -2.03 14.56
CA PHE A 91 25.49 -1.26 13.73
C PHE A 91 26.15 -2.21 12.73
N ARG A 92 26.01 -1.90 11.44
CA ARG A 92 26.69 -2.62 10.37
C ARG A 92 27.54 -1.69 9.54
N ASP A 93 28.72 -2.16 9.14
CA ASP A 93 29.50 -1.46 8.11
C ASP A 93 28.77 -1.58 6.77
N VAL A 94 28.77 -0.52 5.96
CA VAL A 94 28.22 -0.56 4.60
C VAL A 94 28.84 -1.68 3.77
N ALA A 95 30.11 -2.02 4.00
CA ALA A 95 30.77 -3.17 3.37
C ALA A 95 30.07 -4.49 3.65
N GLU A 96 29.53 -4.70 4.86
CA GLU A 96 28.78 -5.91 5.19
C GLU A 96 27.43 -5.96 4.46
N LEU A 97 26.78 -4.81 4.31
CA LEU A 97 25.48 -4.69 3.63
C LEU A 97 25.65 -4.85 2.11
N GLU A 98 26.67 -4.23 1.53
CA GLU A 98 26.99 -4.26 0.10
C GLU A 98 27.83 -5.48 -0.31
N ARG A 99 28.22 -6.32 0.65
CA ARG A 99 29.11 -7.48 0.45
C ARG A 99 30.44 -7.11 -0.20
N LEU A 100 31.01 -5.98 0.20
CA LEU A 100 32.33 -5.52 -0.23
C LEU A 100 33.44 -6.27 0.53
N ALA A 101 34.61 -6.38 -0.10
CA ALA A 101 35.74 -7.12 0.45
C ALA A 101 36.45 -6.38 1.61
N GLU A 102 36.36 -5.06 1.66
CA GLU A 102 37.04 -4.22 2.65
C GLU A 102 36.02 -3.35 3.40
N PRO A 103 36.20 -3.13 4.72
CA PRO A 103 35.37 -2.22 5.51
C PRO A 103 35.39 -0.81 4.92
N THR A 104 34.22 -0.21 4.78
CA THR A 104 34.11 1.18 4.31
C THR A 104 34.39 2.18 5.43
N GLY A 105 34.27 1.77 6.70
CA GLY A 105 34.33 2.64 7.87
C GLY A 105 33.03 3.44 8.07
N ILE A 106 32.03 3.24 7.22
CA ILE A 106 30.71 3.88 7.30
C ILE A 106 29.79 2.92 8.03
N THR A 107 29.36 3.28 9.24
CA THR A 107 28.43 2.46 10.05
C THR A 107 27.00 2.96 9.88
N VAL A 108 26.09 2.03 9.58
CA VAL A 108 24.65 2.27 9.46
C VAL A 108 23.96 1.63 10.65
N VAL A 109 23.00 2.35 11.23
CA VAL A 109 22.06 1.80 12.21
C VAL A 109 20.95 1.09 11.44
N GLU A 110 20.96 -0.24 11.48
CA GLU A 110 20.08 -1.10 10.67
C GLU A 110 18.62 -1.02 11.13
N ASP A 111 18.42 -1.00 12.45
CA ASP A 111 17.13 -0.96 13.12
C ASP A 111 16.85 0.39 13.80
N GLY A 112 15.71 1.00 13.49
CA GLY A 112 15.23 2.20 14.16
C GLY A 112 14.44 3.15 13.25
N LEU A 113 13.85 4.18 13.87
CA LEU A 113 12.97 5.16 13.21
C LEU A 113 11.70 4.53 12.62
N TYR A 114 11.24 3.39 13.14
CA TYR A 114 10.04 2.70 12.64
C TYR A 114 8.83 3.63 12.62
N ILE A 115 8.65 4.41 13.69
CA ILE A 115 7.56 5.38 13.81
C ILE A 115 7.69 6.49 12.78
N VAL A 116 8.89 7.03 12.59
CA VAL A 116 9.15 8.09 11.62
C VAL A 116 8.94 7.57 10.20
N ARG A 117 9.48 6.40 9.86
CA ARG A 117 9.34 5.79 8.52
C ARG A 117 7.88 5.43 8.23
N TYR A 118 7.14 4.92 9.21
CA TYR A 118 5.69 4.71 9.10
C TYR A 118 4.95 6.01 8.82
N MET A 119 5.23 7.06 9.61
CA MET A 119 4.56 8.36 9.50
C MET A 119 4.85 9.05 8.18
N VAL A 120 6.11 9.03 7.72
CA VAL A 120 6.52 9.62 6.45
C VAL A 120 5.79 8.92 5.31
N ASN A 121 5.71 7.59 5.33
CA ASN A 121 5.17 6.79 4.24
C ASN A 121 3.64 6.56 4.34
N ALA A 122 2.92 7.34 5.15
CA ALA A 122 1.48 7.17 5.40
C ALA A 122 0.63 7.13 4.10
N SER A 123 1.02 7.88 3.07
CA SER A 123 0.32 7.87 1.77
C SER A 123 0.43 6.52 1.05
N VAL A 124 1.58 5.85 1.14
CA VAL A 124 1.79 4.52 0.53
C VAL A 124 0.97 3.47 1.28
N TRP A 125 0.98 3.50 2.61
CA TRP A 125 0.13 2.66 3.46
C TRP A 125 -1.35 2.85 3.14
N THR A 126 -1.79 4.10 2.94
CA THR A 126 -3.17 4.43 2.59
C THR A 126 -3.60 3.78 1.27
N VAL A 127 -2.74 3.83 0.24
CA VAL A 127 -3.01 3.15 -1.04
C VAL A 127 -3.09 1.64 -0.85
N GLY A 128 -2.18 1.05 -0.09
CA GLY A 128 -2.22 -0.39 0.24
C GLY A 128 -3.52 -0.79 0.94
N PHE A 129 -3.96 -0.02 1.93
CA PHE A 129 -5.22 -0.26 2.65
C PHE A 129 -6.46 -0.08 1.76
N LEU A 130 -6.44 0.90 0.86
CA LEU A 130 -7.50 1.09 -0.12
C LEU A 130 -7.64 -0.12 -1.04
N PHE A 131 -6.51 -0.61 -1.58
CA PHE A 131 -6.48 -1.76 -2.47
C PHE A 131 -6.89 -3.04 -1.74
N LEU A 132 -6.42 -3.24 -0.51
CA LEU A 132 -6.84 -4.36 0.34
C LEU A 132 -8.35 -4.35 0.58
N GLY A 133 -8.92 -3.17 0.85
CA GLY A 133 -10.37 -3.02 1.05
C GLY A 133 -11.15 -3.32 -0.22
N LEU A 134 -10.65 -2.90 -1.39
CA LEU A 134 -11.28 -3.20 -2.68
C LEU A 134 -11.21 -4.70 -3.01
N VAL A 135 -10.08 -5.36 -2.76
CA VAL A 135 -9.92 -6.81 -2.89
C VAL A 135 -10.92 -7.54 -2.00
N GLU A 136 -10.97 -7.20 -0.69
CA GLU A 136 -11.91 -7.80 0.25
C GLU A 136 -13.37 -7.59 -0.20
N TYR A 137 -13.71 -6.38 -0.65
CA TYR A 137 -15.05 -6.04 -1.12
C TYR A 137 -15.46 -6.93 -2.31
N VAL A 138 -14.61 -7.07 -3.32
CA VAL A 138 -14.91 -7.88 -4.51
C VAL A 138 -14.99 -9.36 -4.17
N VAL A 139 -14.08 -9.85 -3.34
CA VAL A 139 -14.05 -11.24 -2.84
C VAL A 139 -15.38 -11.57 -2.14
N ARG A 140 -15.78 -10.76 -1.17
CA ARG A 140 -17.01 -10.98 -0.38
C ARG A 140 -18.29 -10.68 -1.14
N SER A 141 -18.22 -9.91 -2.22
CA SER A 141 -19.34 -9.71 -3.15
C SER A 141 -19.48 -10.83 -4.18
N THR A 142 -18.46 -11.67 -4.33
CA THR A 142 -18.43 -12.75 -5.34
C THR A 142 -18.63 -14.14 -4.71
N TRP A 143 -18.05 -14.39 -3.54
CA TRP A 143 -18.10 -15.71 -2.89
C TRP A 143 -19.11 -15.73 -1.74
N HIS A 144 -20.21 -16.48 -1.94
CA HIS A 144 -21.33 -16.56 -0.99
C HIS A 144 -21.00 -17.28 0.33
N VAL A 145 -19.89 -18.03 0.39
CA VAL A 145 -19.43 -18.70 1.62
C VAL A 145 -18.91 -17.67 2.64
N LEU A 146 -18.46 -16.50 2.18
CA LEU A 146 -17.95 -15.46 3.05
C LEU A 146 -19.08 -14.57 3.59
N PRO A 147 -18.91 -13.98 4.79
CA PRO A 147 -19.89 -13.03 5.32
C PRO A 147 -20.13 -11.88 4.34
N ALA A 148 -21.39 -11.57 4.04
CA ALA A 148 -21.73 -10.48 3.14
C ALA A 148 -21.17 -9.13 3.61
N VAL A 149 -20.85 -8.24 2.67
CA VAL A 149 -20.46 -6.86 2.97
C VAL A 149 -21.62 -6.12 3.63
N GLY A 150 -21.32 -5.20 4.55
CA GLY A 150 -22.36 -4.52 5.34
C GLY A 150 -23.27 -3.63 4.49
N ARG A 151 -22.72 -2.98 3.47
CA ARG A 151 -23.45 -2.20 2.46
C ARG A 151 -22.76 -2.39 1.12
N THR A 152 -23.54 -2.47 0.05
CA THR A 152 -23.00 -2.39 -1.31
C THR A 152 -22.66 -0.93 -1.65
N VAL A 153 -21.67 -0.75 -2.52
CA VAL A 153 -21.30 0.55 -3.09
C VAL A 153 -22.07 0.70 -4.41
N PRO A 154 -23.11 1.57 -4.49
CA PRO A 154 -23.94 1.69 -5.69
C PRO A 154 -23.15 2.10 -6.94
N GLU A 155 -22.09 2.88 -6.76
CA GLU A 155 -21.21 3.32 -7.84
C GLU A 155 -20.34 2.17 -8.39
N LEU A 156 -20.14 1.11 -7.60
CA LEU A 156 -19.27 -0.03 -7.92
C LEU A 156 -20.04 -1.36 -7.91
N PRO A 157 -20.92 -1.60 -8.92
CA PRO A 157 -21.52 -2.92 -9.11
C PRO A 157 -20.44 -3.91 -9.53
N ILE A 158 -20.52 -5.14 -9.02
CA ILE A 158 -19.57 -6.22 -9.32
C ILE A 158 -20.33 -7.36 -10.02
N PRO A 159 -20.06 -7.65 -11.31
CA PRO A 159 -18.99 -7.11 -12.13
C PRO A 159 -19.34 -5.73 -12.68
N ALA A 160 -18.35 -4.85 -12.79
CA ALA A 160 -18.54 -3.51 -13.31
C ALA A 160 -18.72 -3.51 -14.84
N SER A 161 -19.45 -2.53 -15.37
CA SER A 161 -19.46 -2.25 -16.82
C SER A 161 -18.06 -1.83 -17.28
N ARG A 162 -17.73 -1.99 -18.58
CA ARG A 162 -16.40 -1.62 -19.11
C ARG A 162 -16.00 -0.18 -18.75
N ARG A 163 -16.92 0.77 -18.92
CA ARG A 163 -16.70 2.19 -18.61
C ARG A 163 -16.43 2.42 -17.11
N ARG A 164 -17.21 1.79 -16.22
CA ARG A 164 -16.99 1.92 -14.77
C ARG A 164 -15.71 1.23 -14.32
N ALA A 165 -15.43 0.05 -14.86
CA ALA A 165 -14.19 -0.67 -14.60
C ALA A 165 -12.96 0.15 -15.01
N ALA A 166 -12.99 0.74 -16.22
CA ALA A 166 -11.92 1.63 -16.68
C ALA A 166 -11.77 2.86 -15.78
N ALA A 167 -12.87 3.48 -15.35
CA ALA A 167 -12.81 4.61 -14.43
C ALA A 167 -12.14 4.24 -13.10
N VAL A 168 -12.59 3.14 -12.46
CA VAL A 168 -12.03 2.66 -11.19
C VAL A 168 -10.56 2.28 -11.33
N ALA A 169 -10.22 1.56 -12.40
CA ALA A 169 -8.85 1.17 -12.72
C ALA A 169 -7.94 2.38 -12.94
N THR A 170 -8.35 3.34 -13.76
CA THR A 170 -7.57 4.55 -14.03
C THR A 170 -7.42 5.40 -12.78
N THR A 171 -8.47 5.60 -11.99
CA THR A 171 -8.38 6.34 -10.73
C THR A 171 -7.46 5.65 -9.73
N GLY A 172 -7.63 4.34 -9.52
CA GLY A 172 -6.74 3.57 -8.65
C GLY A 172 -5.29 3.57 -9.13
N GLY A 173 -5.09 3.47 -10.45
CA GLY A 173 -3.78 3.61 -11.10
C GLY A 173 -3.14 4.96 -10.84
N VAL A 174 -3.88 6.06 -10.97
CA VAL A 174 -3.37 7.41 -10.75
C VAL A 174 -3.00 7.62 -9.28
N LEU A 175 -3.82 7.13 -8.34
CA LEU A 175 -3.50 7.19 -6.91
C LEU A 175 -2.24 6.40 -6.58
N HIS A 176 -2.09 5.20 -7.14
CA HIS A 176 -0.89 4.39 -6.97
C HIS A 176 0.34 5.06 -7.58
N ALA A 177 0.26 5.56 -8.82
CA ALA A 177 1.34 6.27 -9.46
C ALA A 177 1.77 7.50 -8.67
N ALA A 178 0.81 8.32 -8.22
CA ALA A 178 1.13 9.51 -7.42
C ALA A 178 1.84 9.14 -6.11
N ALA A 179 1.36 8.12 -5.39
CA ALA A 179 2.00 7.66 -4.16
C ALA A 179 3.41 7.11 -4.41
N MET A 180 3.58 6.29 -5.45
CA MET A 180 4.88 5.66 -5.75
C MET A 180 5.89 6.63 -6.36
N VAL A 181 5.46 7.61 -7.16
CA VAL A 181 6.34 8.68 -7.66
C VAL A 181 6.80 9.57 -6.51
N TRP A 182 5.89 9.95 -5.60
CA TRP A 182 6.25 10.68 -4.40
C TRP A 182 7.23 9.86 -3.54
N PHE A 183 7.01 8.54 -3.43
CA PHE A 183 7.86 7.65 -2.66
C PHE A 183 9.26 7.53 -3.27
N ALA A 184 9.36 7.35 -4.59
CA ALA A 184 10.62 7.35 -5.34
C ALA A 184 11.39 8.67 -5.16
N ALA A 185 10.70 9.81 -5.26
CA ALA A 185 11.29 11.12 -5.05
C ALA A 185 11.83 11.29 -3.63
N ARG A 186 11.06 10.84 -2.62
CA ARG A 186 11.47 10.87 -1.21
C ARG A 186 12.68 9.98 -0.95
N LEU A 187 12.77 8.85 -1.63
CA LEU A 187 13.87 7.91 -1.53
C LEU A 187 15.10 8.31 -2.37
N GLY A 188 15.00 9.40 -3.15
CA GLY A 188 16.10 9.82 -4.01
C GLY A 188 16.43 8.79 -5.09
N VAL A 189 15.42 8.07 -5.61
CA VAL A 189 15.63 7.11 -6.69
C VAL A 189 16.11 7.85 -7.93
N THR A 190 17.30 7.53 -8.40
CA THR A 190 17.95 8.16 -9.56
C THR A 190 18.58 7.10 -10.48
N VAL A 191 18.95 7.51 -11.69
CA VAL A 191 19.75 6.70 -12.62
C VAL A 191 21.02 7.47 -12.95
N SER A 192 22.17 6.79 -12.90
CA SER A 192 23.46 7.33 -13.33
C SER A 192 23.39 7.79 -14.79
N GLY A 193 23.89 8.99 -15.07
CA GLY A 193 23.98 9.52 -16.45
C GLY A 193 23.05 10.70 -16.77
N GLY A 194 22.31 11.24 -15.80
CA GLY A 194 21.61 12.53 -15.93
C GLY A 194 20.22 12.48 -16.60
N TRP A 195 19.67 11.29 -16.81
CA TRP A 195 18.33 11.08 -17.41
C TRP A 195 17.24 10.79 -16.37
N GLU A 196 17.34 11.41 -15.19
CA GLU A 196 16.42 11.17 -14.08
C GLU A 196 14.96 11.44 -14.47
N TRP A 197 14.68 12.54 -15.18
CA TRP A 197 13.31 12.86 -15.62
C TRP A 197 12.68 11.72 -16.46
N ALA A 198 13.46 11.02 -17.28
CA ALA A 198 12.98 9.92 -18.09
C ALA A 198 12.64 8.70 -17.23
N LEU A 199 13.43 8.41 -16.18
CA LEU A 199 13.09 7.39 -15.18
C LEU A 199 11.76 7.72 -14.50
N TYR A 200 11.56 8.97 -14.06
CA TYR A 200 10.34 9.34 -13.36
C TYR A 200 9.10 9.27 -14.26
N LEU A 201 9.20 9.67 -15.53
CA LEU A 201 8.09 9.49 -16.49
C LEU A 201 7.81 8.02 -16.78
N PHE A 202 8.86 7.23 -17.01
CA PHE A 202 8.75 5.80 -17.27
C PHE A 202 8.14 5.06 -16.07
N GLY A 203 8.66 5.31 -14.87
CA GLY A 203 8.16 4.75 -13.62
C GLY A 203 6.76 5.22 -13.30
N ALA A 204 6.42 6.50 -13.50
CA ALA A 204 5.06 7.01 -13.29
C ALA A 204 4.03 6.29 -14.19
N ALA A 205 4.34 6.16 -15.49
CA ALA A 205 3.50 5.42 -16.42
C ALA A 205 3.40 3.93 -16.03
N GLY A 206 4.54 3.34 -15.63
CA GLY A 206 4.62 1.97 -15.14
C GLY A 206 3.75 1.72 -13.91
N MET A 207 3.86 2.56 -12.89
CA MET A 207 3.06 2.49 -11.66
C MET A 207 1.57 2.68 -11.94
N TRP A 208 1.21 3.55 -12.89
CA TRP A 208 -0.17 3.71 -13.32
C TRP A 208 -0.71 2.42 -13.93
N VAL A 209 0.00 1.83 -14.91
CA VAL A 209 -0.39 0.59 -15.57
C VAL A 209 -0.41 -0.59 -14.60
N LEU A 210 0.62 -0.70 -13.75
CA LEU A 210 0.80 -1.78 -12.78
C LEU A 210 -0.36 -1.89 -11.80
N ALA A 211 -1.01 -0.77 -11.48
CA ALA A 211 -2.25 -0.77 -10.69
C ALA A 211 -3.52 -0.82 -11.55
N ALA A 212 -3.60 -0.06 -12.65
CA ALA A 212 -4.81 -0.01 -13.46
C ALA A 212 -5.20 -1.39 -14.04
N VAL A 213 -4.24 -2.16 -14.53
CA VAL A 213 -4.48 -3.48 -15.11
C VAL A 213 -5.11 -4.46 -14.11
N PRO A 214 -4.48 -4.80 -12.97
CA PRO A 214 -5.06 -5.74 -12.01
C PRO A 214 -6.36 -5.22 -11.39
N LEU A 215 -6.52 -3.91 -11.18
CA LEU A 215 -7.78 -3.34 -10.69
C LEU A 215 -8.91 -3.49 -11.70
N TYR A 216 -8.63 -3.28 -12.99
CA TYR A 216 -9.59 -3.53 -14.06
C TYR A 216 -10.01 -5.00 -14.08
N LEU A 217 -9.04 -5.93 -14.02
CA LEU A 217 -9.29 -7.37 -13.96
C LEU A 217 -10.12 -7.76 -12.73
N LEU A 218 -9.84 -7.16 -11.57
CA LEU A 218 -10.58 -7.37 -10.34
C LEU A 218 -12.05 -6.95 -10.49
N VAL A 219 -12.33 -5.70 -10.86
CA VAL A 219 -13.72 -5.20 -10.83
C VAL A 219 -14.55 -5.65 -12.02
N ARG A 220 -13.92 -5.89 -13.19
CA ARG A 220 -14.61 -6.33 -14.41
C ARG A 220 -14.73 -7.85 -14.50
N HIS A 221 -13.63 -8.54 -14.22
CA HIS A 221 -13.50 -9.98 -14.45
C HIS A 221 -13.48 -10.79 -13.15
N ARG A 222 -13.52 -10.12 -11.98
CA ARG A 222 -13.49 -10.75 -10.65
C ARG A 222 -12.25 -11.62 -10.45
N LEU A 223 -11.14 -11.31 -11.14
CA LEU A 223 -9.85 -11.95 -10.94
C LEU A 223 -9.18 -11.30 -9.73
N VAL A 224 -9.06 -12.06 -8.65
CA VAL A 224 -8.65 -11.59 -7.33
C VAL A 224 -7.13 -11.63 -7.18
N ALA A 225 -6.46 -12.62 -7.77
CA ALA A 225 -5.04 -12.87 -7.56
C ALA A 225 -4.16 -11.69 -8.00
N PRO A 226 -4.34 -11.06 -9.18
CA PRO A 226 -3.51 -9.93 -9.59
C PRO A 226 -3.61 -8.74 -8.64
N ALA A 227 -4.82 -8.37 -8.21
CA ALA A 227 -5.01 -7.23 -7.31
C ALA A 227 -4.53 -7.54 -5.88
N THR A 228 -4.62 -8.81 -5.45
CA THR A 228 -4.09 -9.24 -4.15
C THR A 228 -2.56 -9.17 -4.14
N LEU A 229 -1.90 -9.68 -5.18
CA LEU A 229 -0.44 -9.59 -5.32
C LEU A 229 0.05 -8.14 -5.43
N LEU A 230 -0.64 -7.30 -6.21
CA LEU A 230 -0.36 -5.85 -6.23
C LEU A 230 -0.42 -5.25 -4.82
N THR A 231 -1.50 -5.54 -4.09
CA THR A 231 -1.70 -5.03 -2.73
C THR A 231 -0.56 -5.48 -1.82
N LEU A 232 -0.14 -6.74 -1.92
CA LEU A 232 0.99 -7.27 -1.17
C LEU A 232 2.30 -6.56 -1.54
N PHE A 233 2.58 -6.35 -2.83
CA PHE A 233 3.77 -5.62 -3.25
C PHE A 233 3.80 -4.19 -2.69
N VAL A 234 2.69 -3.46 -2.74
CA VAL A 234 2.58 -2.11 -2.15
C VAL A 234 2.87 -2.11 -0.65
N LEU A 235 2.29 -3.07 0.09
CA LEU A 235 2.48 -3.16 1.55
C LEU A 235 3.88 -3.63 1.92
N LEU A 236 4.47 -4.55 1.14
CA LEU A 236 5.84 -5.03 1.35
C LEU A 236 6.88 -3.97 1.01
N ASP A 237 6.64 -3.19 -0.04
CA ASP A 237 7.48 -2.07 -0.44
C ASP A 237 7.52 -0.99 0.66
N ALA A 238 6.35 -0.60 1.20
CA ALA A 238 6.28 0.30 2.34
C ALA A 238 6.89 -0.30 3.63
N ARG A 239 6.75 -1.61 3.84
CA ARG A 239 7.32 -2.32 4.99
C ARG A 239 8.84 -2.42 4.90
N ALA A 240 9.40 -2.58 3.71
CA ALA A 240 10.84 -2.75 3.52
C ALA A 240 11.63 -1.53 4.01
N GLU A 241 10.98 -0.37 4.04
CA GLU A 241 11.55 0.81 4.68
C GLU A 241 11.81 0.61 6.18
N PHE A 242 11.20 -0.34 6.87
CA PHE A 242 11.53 -0.59 8.28
C PHE A 242 12.90 -1.23 8.51
N THR A 243 13.54 -1.72 7.46
CA THR A 243 14.91 -2.24 7.51
C THR A 243 15.83 -1.28 6.76
N ALA A 244 16.98 -0.89 7.32
CA ALA A 244 17.98 -0.17 6.54
C ALA A 244 18.71 -1.13 5.58
N SER A 245 18.15 -1.32 4.39
CA SER A 245 18.79 -2.05 3.30
C SER A 245 19.37 -1.06 2.29
N VAL A 246 20.58 -1.31 1.82
CA VAL A 246 21.22 -0.52 0.74
C VAL A 246 20.49 -0.75 -0.58
N GLU A 247 19.98 -1.95 -0.81
CA GLU A 247 19.08 -2.25 -1.90
C GLU A 247 17.67 -1.80 -1.52
N GLY A 248 17.23 -0.65 -2.05
CA GLY A 248 15.85 -0.20 -1.92
C GLY A 248 14.94 -1.00 -2.85
N PRO A 249 14.06 -1.91 -2.35
CA PRO A 249 13.16 -2.69 -3.21
C PRO A 249 12.26 -1.79 -4.05
N HIS A 250 12.01 -0.57 -3.57
CA HIS A 250 11.27 0.45 -4.31
C HIS A 250 11.94 0.84 -5.63
N ALA A 251 13.28 0.89 -5.71
CA ALA A 251 13.97 1.23 -6.96
C ALA A 251 13.70 0.18 -8.04
N LEU A 252 13.74 -1.11 -7.66
CA LEU A 252 13.36 -2.22 -8.55
C LEU A 252 11.86 -2.20 -8.86
N TYR A 253 11.00 -1.91 -7.88
CA TYR A 253 9.56 -1.80 -8.09
C TYR A 253 9.22 -0.68 -9.09
N PHE A 254 9.84 0.48 -8.94
CA PHE A 254 9.61 1.67 -9.74
C PHE A 254 10.24 1.59 -11.13
N GLY A 255 11.52 1.22 -11.23
CA GLY A 255 12.25 1.11 -12.49
C GLY A 255 12.03 -0.21 -13.24
N GLY A 256 11.77 -1.30 -12.51
CA GLY A 256 11.54 -2.65 -13.04
C GLY A 256 10.07 -3.07 -13.05
N TRP A 257 9.13 -2.12 -13.03
CA TRP A 257 7.69 -2.35 -12.88
C TRP A 257 7.09 -3.40 -13.83
N PHE A 258 7.67 -3.58 -15.02
CA PHE A 258 7.22 -4.55 -16.02
C PHE A 258 7.42 -6.01 -15.54
N LEU A 259 8.41 -6.28 -14.69
CA LEU A 259 8.62 -7.59 -14.06
C LEU A 259 7.46 -7.92 -13.13
N TYR A 260 7.08 -6.96 -12.27
CA TYR A 260 5.94 -7.08 -11.38
C TYR A 260 4.65 -7.26 -12.17
N LEU A 261 4.43 -6.45 -13.23
CA LEU A 261 3.27 -6.61 -14.09
C LEU A 261 3.21 -8.01 -14.73
N GLY A 262 4.35 -8.53 -15.19
CA GLY A 262 4.46 -9.90 -15.70
C GLY A 262 3.98 -10.94 -14.68
N ILE A 263 4.44 -10.83 -13.43
CA ILE A 263 3.99 -11.72 -12.33
C ILE A 263 2.48 -11.61 -12.12
N LEU A 264 1.93 -10.38 -12.08
CA LEU A 264 0.49 -10.15 -11.90
C LEU A 264 -0.33 -10.76 -13.04
N LEU A 265 0.14 -10.64 -14.28
CA LEU A 265 -0.53 -11.20 -15.46
C LEU A 265 -0.48 -12.73 -15.48
N VAL A 266 0.65 -13.33 -15.11
CA VAL A 266 0.77 -14.79 -14.96
C VAL A 266 -0.22 -15.29 -13.91
N ALA A 267 -0.29 -14.66 -12.73
CA ALA A 267 -1.24 -15.02 -11.69
C ALA A 267 -2.70 -14.89 -12.17
N GLY A 268 -3.01 -13.83 -12.92
CA GLY A 268 -4.33 -13.65 -13.54
C GLY A 268 -4.67 -14.71 -14.57
N GLY A 269 -3.69 -15.11 -15.41
CA GLY A 269 -3.85 -16.18 -16.39
C GLY A 269 -4.08 -17.55 -15.75
N VAL A 270 -3.37 -17.85 -14.66
CA VAL A 270 -3.57 -19.06 -13.85
C VAL A 270 -4.96 -19.05 -13.24
N GLU A 271 -5.35 -17.99 -12.54
CA GLU A 271 -6.67 -17.86 -11.93
C GLU A 271 -7.81 -17.99 -12.96
N TYR A 272 -7.67 -17.32 -14.11
CA TYR A 272 -8.64 -17.38 -15.19
C TYR A 272 -8.80 -18.81 -15.74
N SER A 273 -7.68 -19.50 -15.97
CA SER A 273 -7.67 -20.87 -16.48
C SER A 273 -8.33 -21.85 -15.50
N LEU A 274 -8.01 -21.76 -14.21
CA LEU A 274 -8.60 -22.60 -13.17
C LEU A 274 -10.13 -22.42 -13.09
N ARG A 275 -10.61 -21.18 -13.15
CA ARG A 275 -12.05 -20.89 -13.15
C ARG A 275 -12.76 -21.48 -14.37
N ARG A 276 -12.13 -21.47 -15.55
CA ARG A 276 -12.69 -22.08 -16.77
C ARG A 276 -12.80 -23.60 -16.65
N VAL A 277 -11.80 -24.26 -16.08
CA VAL A 277 -11.82 -25.72 -15.85
C VAL A 277 -12.90 -26.11 -14.84
N GLU A 278 -13.07 -25.35 -13.75
CA GLU A 278 -14.11 -25.62 -12.76
C GLU A 278 -15.52 -25.54 -13.37
N ILE A 279 -15.76 -24.53 -14.22
CA ILE A 279 -17.03 -24.38 -14.94
C ILE A 279 -17.28 -25.60 -15.83
N TYR A 280 -16.27 -26.03 -16.59
CA TYR A 280 -16.40 -27.19 -17.48
C TYR A 280 -16.72 -28.48 -16.71
N ARG A 281 -16.00 -28.77 -15.63
CA ARG A 281 -16.27 -29.95 -14.77
C ARG A 281 -17.67 -29.95 -14.18
N ARG A 282 -18.18 -28.79 -13.76
CA ARG A 282 -19.56 -28.68 -13.25
C ARG A 282 -20.60 -28.99 -14.33
N PHE A 283 -20.33 -28.68 -15.59
CA PHE A 283 -21.21 -29.06 -16.70
C PHE A 283 -21.18 -30.56 -16.96
N GLU A 284 -20.00 -31.19 -16.98
CA GLU A 284 -19.88 -32.65 -17.14
C GLU A 284 -20.57 -33.43 -16.01
N SER A 285 -20.45 -32.98 -14.76
CA SER A 285 -21.09 -33.65 -13.60
C SER A 285 -22.62 -33.57 -13.56
N ARG A 286 -23.25 -32.81 -14.47
CA ARG A 286 -24.71 -32.60 -14.54
C ARG A 286 -25.36 -33.27 -15.75
N LEU A 287 -24.55 -33.89 -16.62
CA LEU A 287 -24.99 -34.75 -17.72
C LEU A 287 -24.96 -36.21 -17.27
#